data_AF-A0A232FKY8-F1
#
_entry.id   AF-A0A232FKY8-F1
#
_cell.length_a   1.000
_cell.length_b   1.000
_cell.length_c   1.000
_cell.angle_alpha   90.00
_cell.angle_beta   90.00
_cell.angle_gamma   90.00
#
_symmetry.space_group_name_H-M   'P 1'
#
loop_
_entity.id
_entity.type
_entity.pdbx_description
1 polymer ?
#
loop_
_entity_poly.entity_id
_entity_poly.type
_entity_poly.pdbx_seq_one_letter_code
_entity_poly.pdbx_strand_id
1 'polypeptide(L)'
;MELFVFLIRCSFWGFMCRLKQWKQDLPATSVIITFHNEARSTLLRTVVSVLNRSPEHLIKEIILVDDFSDHPEDGEELSKIHKVRVIRNEKREGLMRSRVRGADAATANVLTFLDSHCECNADWLEPLLERVTEDPSIVVCPVIDVISMDNFQYIGASADLRGGFDWSLVFKWEYLSQSERQARLKDPTQAIRTPMIAGGLFVINKTYFEKLGKYDTQMDVWGGENLEISFRVWQCGGSLEIIPCSRVGHVFRKRHPYSFPGGSGNVFARNTRRAAEVWMDDYKQFYYNAVPLARNIPYGNIQDRMELKRKLHCKPFSWYLKHVYPELIIPTSEGGPGGSLKQGTACLDSMGHLLDGNVGLYPCHDTGGNQEWSMTKDGLIKHHDLCLTLPVYAKGTSLLMQICDGSENQKWRHLEGGLIRHARIPVCIDSRYHAQRGVTAEKCDSNAESQRWHLYNHSH
;
A
#
# COMPACT_ATOMS: atom_id res chain seq x y z
N MET A 1 -25.11 -33.18 7.81
CA MET A 1 -24.95 -31.96 6.99
C MET A 1 -24.83 -30.69 7.84
N GLU A 2 -25.51 -30.61 9.00
CA GLU A 2 -25.40 -29.46 9.92
C GLU A 2 -24.04 -29.29 10.63
N LEU A 3 -23.32 -30.39 10.93
CA LEU A 3 -21.97 -30.31 11.54
C LEU A 3 -20.90 -29.70 10.62
N PHE A 4 -21.04 -29.82 9.29
CA PHE A 4 -20.08 -29.24 8.34
C PHE A 4 -20.29 -27.72 8.17
N VAL A 5 -21.54 -27.25 8.28
CA VAL A 5 -21.87 -25.81 8.32
C VAL A 5 -21.35 -25.17 9.61
N PHE A 6 -21.29 -25.92 10.72
CA PHE A 6 -20.75 -25.46 11.99
C PHE A 6 -19.23 -25.28 11.97
N LEU A 7 -18.49 -26.13 11.25
CA LEU A 7 -17.03 -26.06 11.15
C LEU A 7 -16.53 -24.83 10.35
N ILE A 8 -17.28 -24.39 9.33
CA ILE A 8 -16.97 -23.15 8.59
C ILE A 8 -17.34 -21.89 9.41
N ARG A 9 -18.25 -22.00 10.38
CA ARG A 9 -18.56 -20.92 11.34
C ARG A 9 -17.48 -20.70 12.41
N CYS A 10 -16.53 -21.63 12.57
CA CYS A 10 -15.63 -21.65 13.74
C CYS A 10 -14.28 -20.93 13.58
N SER A 11 -13.77 -20.65 12.38
CA SER A 11 -12.32 -20.41 12.23
C SER A 11 -11.84 -18.96 12.02
N PHE A 12 -12.67 -18.01 11.60
CA PHE A 12 -12.17 -16.68 11.18
C PHE A 12 -12.88 -15.47 11.79
N TRP A 13 -13.98 -15.69 12.51
CA TRP A 13 -14.75 -14.63 13.17
C TRP A 13 -14.38 -14.52 14.65
N GLY A 14 -14.15 -13.29 15.12
CA GLY A 14 -14.19 -13.01 16.56
C GLY A 14 -15.58 -13.31 17.09
N PHE A 15 -15.67 -13.97 18.26
CA PHE A 15 -16.94 -14.40 18.87
C PHE A 15 -18.01 -13.29 18.92
N MET A 16 -17.59 -12.05 19.17
CA MET A 16 -18.49 -10.90 19.28
C MET A 16 -19.14 -10.48 17.96
N CYS A 17 -18.50 -10.67 16.80
CA CYS A 17 -19.12 -10.37 15.51
C CYS A 17 -20.32 -11.29 15.25
N ARG A 18 -20.26 -12.56 15.68
CA ARG A 18 -21.35 -13.54 15.52
C ARG A 18 -22.58 -13.23 16.38
N LEU A 19 -22.40 -12.45 17.44
CA LEU A 19 -23.48 -12.06 18.34
C LEU A 19 -24.15 -10.74 17.94
N LYS A 20 -23.57 -9.99 16.98
CA LYS A 20 -24.19 -8.77 16.49
C LYS A 20 -25.43 -9.10 15.66
N GLN A 21 -26.50 -8.39 15.95
CA GLN A 21 -27.67 -8.33 15.10
C GLN A 21 -27.58 -7.06 14.27
N TRP A 22 -27.69 -7.21 12.96
CA TRP A 22 -27.63 -6.09 12.02
C TRP A 22 -29.04 -5.57 11.73
N LYS A 23 -29.14 -4.26 11.48
CA LYS A 23 -30.38 -3.61 11.02
C LYS A 23 -30.90 -4.31 9.76
N GLN A 24 -32.22 -4.49 9.68
CA GLN A 24 -32.85 -5.17 8.55
C GLN A 24 -33.20 -4.21 7.41
N ASP A 25 -33.40 -2.93 7.74
CA ASP A 25 -33.78 -1.82 6.87
C ASP A 25 -32.57 -1.10 6.25
N LEU A 26 -31.51 -1.85 5.94
CA LEU A 26 -30.32 -1.32 5.27
C LEU A 26 -30.60 -1.04 3.78
N PRO A 27 -29.97 -0.02 3.19
CA PRO A 27 -30.11 0.27 1.77
C PRO A 27 -29.47 -0.82 0.92
N ALA A 28 -30.14 -1.22 -0.17
CA ALA A 28 -29.54 -2.12 -1.14
C ALA A 28 -28.33 -1.48 -1.84
N THR A 29 -27.41 -2.31 -2.31
CA THR A 29 -26.19 -1.91 -3.03
C THR A 29 -26.17 -2.47 -4.46
N SER A 30 -25.50 -1.74 -5.35
CA SER A 30 -25.09 -2.24 -6.67
C SER A 30 -23.64 -2.70 -6.55
N VAL A 31 -23.41 -4.00 -6.72
CA VAL A 31 -22.07 -4.59 -6.65
C VAL A 31 -21.40 -4.46 -8.01
N ILE A 32 -20.23 -3.83 -8.09
CA ILE A 32 -19.50 -3.57 -9.33
C ILE A 32 -18.21 -4.40 -9.32
N ILE A 33 -18.07 -5.27 -10.31
CA ILE A 33 -16.92 -6.16 -10.47
C ILE A 33 -16.33 -5.91 -11.86
N THR A 34 -15.16 -5.30 -11.91
CA THR A 34 -14.43 -5.11 -13.16
C THR A 34 -13.50 -6.29 -13.40
N PHE A 35 -13.39 -6.78 -14.63
CA PHE A 35 -12.48 -7.88 -14.95
C PHE A 35 -11.85 -7.71 -16.33
N HIS A 36 -10.67 -8.27 -16.51
CA HIS A 36 -9.97 -8.36 -17.78
C HIS A 36 -9.20 -9.69 -17.81
N ASN A 37 -9.58 -10.60 -18.71
CA ASN A 37 -8.98 -11.93 -18.83
C ASN A 37 -8.88 -12.68 -17.48
N GLU A 38 -9.97 -12.66 -16.71
CA GLU A 38 -10.06 -13.40 -15.45
C GLU A 38 -10.36 -14.88 -15.71
N ALA A 39 -9.89 -15.78 -14.85
CA ALA A 39 -10.29 -17.17 -14.95
C ALA A 39 -11.80 -17.33 -14.70
N ARG A 40 -12.52 -18.04 -15.57
CA ARG A 40 -13.98 -18.25 -15.44
C ARG A 40 -14.39 -18.76 -14.06
N SER A 41 -13.60 -19.67 -13.49
CA SER A 41 -13.88 -20.27 -12.18
C SER A 41 -13.75 -19.28 -11.02
N THR A 42 -12.80 -18.34 -11.07
CA THR A 42 -12.66 -17.30 -10.04
C THR A 42 -13.75 -16.25 -10.18
N LEU A 43 -14.02 -15.79 -11.41
CA LEU A 43 -15.07 -14.81 -11.68
C LEU A 43 -16.46 -15.31 -11.26
N LEU A 44 -16.82 -16.53 -11.66
CA LEU A 44 -18.07 -17.18 -11.24
C LEU A 44 -18.14 -17.32 -9.72
N ARG A 45 -17.05 -17.74 -9.08
CA ARG A 45 -17.01 -17.95 -7.63
C ARG A 45 -17.19 -16.63 -6.87
N THR A 46 -16.65 -15.52 -7.36
CA THR A 46 -16.90 -14.20 -6.80
C THR A 46 -18.38 -13.84 -6.89
N VAL A 47 -18.99 -13.93 -8.07
CA VAL A 47 -20.42 -13.63 -8.29
C VAL A 47 -21.31 -14.48 -7.38
N VAL A 48 -21.08 -15.79 -7.36
CA VAL A 48 -21.86 -16.73 -6.55
C VAL A 48 -21.64 -16.49 -5.06
N SER A 49 -20.44 -16.11 -4.62
CA SER A 49 -20.20 -15.78 -3.20
C SER A 49 -21.00 -14.56 -2.76
N VAL A 50 -21.11 -13.53 -3.61
CA VAL A 50 -21.93 -12.34 -3.34
C VAL A 50 -23.40 -12.75 -3.20
N LEU A 51 -23.93 -13.54 -4.13
CA LEU A 51 -25.33 -13.97 -4.09
C LEU A 51 -25.65 -14.89 -2.90
N ASN A 52 -24.77 -15.84 -2.59
CA ASN A 52 -25.01 -16.83 -1.53
C ASN A 52 -24.78 -16.29 -0.12
N ARG A 53 -24.00 -15.21 0.04
CA ARG A 53 -23.57 -14.69 1.35
C ARG A 53 -24.09 -13.29 1.65
N SER A 54 -25.05 -12.81 0.87
CA SER A 54 -25.70 -11.53 1.11
C SER A 54 -27.22 -11.73 1.20
N PRO A 55 -27.92 -11.05 2.10
CA PRO A 55 -29.38 -11.02 2.09
C PRO A 55 -29.90 -10.54 0.74
N GLU A 56 -30.86 -11.27 0.16
CA GLU A 56 -31.30 -11.05 -1.22
C GLU A 56 -31.77 -9.61 -1.46
N HIS A 57 -32.50 -9.03 -0.51
CA HIS A 57 -33.04 -7.66 -0.62
C HIS A 57 -31.96 -6.58 -0.63
N LEU A 58 -30.76 -6.87 -0.12
CA LEU A 58 -29.64 -5.93 -0.09
C LEU A 58 -28.84 -5.93 -1.40
N ILE A 59 -28.98 -6.96 -2.25
CA ILE A 59 -28.36 -6.99 -3.57
C ILE A 59 -29.36 -6.45 -4.59
N LYS A 60 -29.16 -5.21 -5.04
CA LYS A 60 -29.96 -4.60 -6.10
C LYS A 60 -29.63 -5.22 -7.44
N GLU A 61 -28.34 -5.28 -7.75
CA GLU A 61 -27.77 -5.80 -9.00
C GLU A 61 -26.27 -6.08 -8.82
N ILE A 62 -25.72 -6.96 -9.65
CA ILE A 62 -24.30 -7.20 -9.81
C ILE A 62 -23.94 -6.76 -11.24
N ILE A 63 -23.10 -5.74 -11.36
CA ILE A 63 -22.64 -5.19 -12.63
C ILE A 63 -21.22 -5.70 -12.88
N LEU A 64 -21.10 -6.64 -13.81
CA LEU A 64 -19.79 -7.05 -14.32
C LEU A 64 -19.38 -6.08 -15.43
N VAL A 65 -18.23 -5.45 -15.27
CA VAL A 65 -17.66 -4.60 -16.31
C VAL A 65 -16.48 -5.33 -16.94
N ASP A 66 -16.70 -5.85 -18.13
CA ASP A 66 -15.68 -6.53 -18.93
C ASP A 66 -14.80 -5.48 -19.60
N ASP A 67 -13.57 -5.34 -19.11
CA ASP A 67 -12.59 -4.40 -19.61
C ASP A 67 -11.82 -4.97 -20.81
N PHE A 68 -12.57 -5.30 -21.86
CA PHE A 68 -12.04 -5.78 -23.14
C PHE A 68 -11.23 -7.08 -23.00
N SER A 69 -11.82 -8.09 -22.35
CA SER A 69 -11.26 -9.44 -22.33
C SER A 69 -11.24 -10.07 -23.72
N ASP A 70 -10.31 -10.99 -23.97
CA ASP A 70 -10.16 -11.66 -25.26
C ASP A 70 -11.37 -12.53 -25.62
N HIS A 71 -12.05 -13.06 -24.59
CA HIS A 71 -13.21 -13.95 -24.68
C HIS A 71 -14.46 -13.26 -24.08
N PRO A 72 -15.31 -12.62 -24.91
CA PRO A 72 -16.52 -11.93 -24.43
C PRO A 72 -17.48 -12.85 -23.67
N GLU A 73 -17.49 -14.14 -23.99
CA GLU A 73 -18.38 -15.12 -23.39
C GLU A 73 -18.12 -15.33 -21.90
N ASP A 74 -16.93 -14.98 -21.40
CA ASP A 74 -16.59 -15.03 -19.97
C ASP A 74 -17.57 -14.19 -19.12
N GLY A 75 -18.02 -13.05 -19.66
CA GLY A 75 -19.06 -12.22 -19.07
C GLY A 75 -20.47 -12.63 -19.50
N GLU A 76 -20.68 -12.84 -20.80
CA GLU A 76 -22.03 -13.10 -21.36
C GLU A 76 -22.68 -14.37 -20.79
N GLU A 77 -21.90 -15.41 -20.46
CA GLU A 77 -22.46 -16.59 -19.81
C GLU A 77 -23.00 -16.29 -18.41
N LEU A 78 -22.34 -15.39 -17.66
CA LEU A 78 -22.74 -14.99 -16.31
C LEU A 78 -23.95 -14.06 -16.30
N SER A 79 -24.24 -13.36 -17.41
CA SER A 79 -25.43 -12.50 -17.51
C SER A 79 -26.75 -13.27 -17.42
N LYS A 80 -26.71 -14.60 -17.53
CA LYS A 80 -27.86 -15.49 -17.36
C LYS A 80 -28.25 -15.69 -15.89
N ILE A 81 -27.36 -15.34 -14.96
CA ILE A 81 -27.59 -15.44 -13.51
C ILE A 81 -28.48 -14.29 -13.06
N HIS A 82 -29.49 -14.58 -12.24
CA HIS A 82 -30.38 -13.56 -11.70
C HIS A 82 -29.61 -12.42 -11.02
N LYS A 83 -30.02 -11.17 -11.27
CA LYS A 83 -29.36 -9.91 -10.84
C LYS A 83 -28.03 -9.56 -11.48
N VAL A 84 -27.46 -10.42 -12.33
CA VAL A 84 -26.19 -10.14 -13.00
C VAL A 84 -26.42 -9.41 -14.32
N ARG A 85 -25.75 -8.29 -14.51
CA ARG A 85 -25.73 -7.51 -15.76
C ARG A 85 -24.28 -7.32 -16.20
N VAL A 86 -24.01 -7.48 -17.49
CA VAL A 86 -22.67 -7.31 -18.05
C VAL A 86 -22.61 -6.05 -18.92
N ILE A 87 -21.54 -5.29 -18.76
CA ILE A 87 -21.22 -4.11 -19.55
C ILE A 87 -19.82 -4.34 -20.11
N ARG A 88 -19.68 -4.45 -21.44
CA ARG A 88 -18.38 -4.67 -22.09
C ARG A 88 -17.81 -3.38 -22.67
N ASN A 89 -16.54 -3.10 -22.39
CA ASN A 89 -15.77 -2.02 -23.01
C ASN A 89 -15.37 -2.37 -24.45
N GLU A 90 -15.42 -1.39 -25.35
CA GLU A 90 -15.05 -1.57 -26.76
C GLU A 90 -13.53 -1.59 -26.98
N LYS A 91 -12.77 -1.15 -25.99
CA LYS A 91 -11.31 -1.17 -25.92
C LYS A 91 -10.88 -1.32 -24.47
N ARG A 92 -9.61 -1.65 -24.23
CA ARG A 92 -9.07 -1.75 -22.88
C ARG A 92 -8.94 -0.37 -22.24
N GLU A 93 -9.81 -0.10 -21.28
CA GLU A 93 -9.90 1.17 -20.57
C GLU A 93 -9.11 1.14 -19.25
N GLY A 94 -8.96 -0.01 -18.61
CA GLY A 94 -8.35 -0.13 -17.29
C GLY A 94 -9.37 -0.04 -16.16
N LEU A 95 -8.87 -0.32 -14.95
CA LEU A 95 -9.65 -0.50 -13.73
C LEU A 95 -10.50 0.74 -13.39
N MET A 96 -9.89 1.92 -13.34
CA MET A 96 -10.53 3.16 -12.87
C MET A 96 -11.70 3.55 -13.77
N ARG A 97 -11.48 3.61 -15.08
CA ARG A 97 -12.51 3.94 -16.08
C ARG A 97 -13.63 2.91 -16.10
N SER A 98 -13.29 1.62 -15.98
CA SER A 98 -14.27 0.54 -15.88
C SER A 98 -15.14 0.64 -14.61
N ARG A 99 -14.53 0.94 -13.46
CA ARG A 99 -15.27 1.17 -12.20
C ARG A 99 -16.20 2.38 -12.30
N VAL A 100 -15.76 3.46 -12.94
CA VAL A 100 -16.61 4.64 -13.21
C VAL A 100 -17.79 4.27 -14.10
N ARG A 101 -17.56 3.50 -15.18
CA ARG A 101 -18.64 3.03 -16.05
C ARG A 101 -19.66 2.16 -15.30
N GLY A 102 -19.19 1.29 -14.42
CA GLY A 102 -20.06 0.48 -13.55
C GLY A 102 -20.86 1.34 -12.57
N ALA A 103 -20.23 2.35 -11.96
CA ALA A 103 -20.87 3.27 -11.03
C ALA A 103 -21.95 4.13 -11.71
N ASP A 104 -21.71 4.56 -12.95
CA ASP A 104 -22.65 5.36 -13.72
C ASP A 104 -23.89 4.55 -14.12
N ALA A 105 -23.71 3.26 -14.38
CA ALA A 105 -24.81 2.34 -14.68
C ALA A 105 -25.57 1.84 -13.43
N ALA A 106 -25.00 1.98 -12.23
CA ALA A 106 -25.58 1.51 -10.99
C ALA A 106 -26.89 2.23 -10.65
N THR A 107 -27.90 1.48 -10.19
CA THR A 107 -29.22 2.02 -9.83
C THR A 107 -29.45 2.11 -8.33
N ALA A 108 -28.61 1.48 -7.51
CA ALA A 108 -28.68 1.59 -6.05
C ALA A 108 -28.02 2.89 -5.53
N ASN A 109 -28.36 3.25 -4.29
CA ASN A 109 -27.81 4.41 -3.60
C ASN A 109 -26.43 4.14 -2.97
N VAL A 110 -26.04 2.88 -2.87
CA VAL A 110 -24.75 2.43 -2.35
C VAL A 110 -24.03 1.63 -3.43
N LEU A 111 -22.73 1.84 -3.56
CA LEU A 111 -21.84 1.13 -4.47
C LEU A 111 -20.93 0.21 -3.66
N THR A 112 -20.81 -1.03 -4.10
CA THR A 112 -19.86 -2.00 -3.54
C THR A 112 -18.91 -2.44 -4.63
N PHE A 113 -17.63 -2.11 -4.51
CA PHE A 113 -16.60 -2.54 -5.46
C PHE A 113 -15.92 -3.81 -4.94
N LEU A 114 -15.75 -4.80 -5.81
CA LEU A 114 -14.96 -6.01 -5.56
C LEU A 114 -14.07 -6.30 -6.77
N ASP A 115 -12.90 -6.89 -6.52
CA ASP A 115 -12.10 -7.53 -7.57
C ASP A 115 -12.76 -8.84 -8.03
N SER A 116 -12.39 -9.30 -9.22
CA SER A 116 -12.94 -10.48 -9.90
C SER A 116 -12.46 -11.84 -9.37
N HIS A 117 -11.68 -11.86 -8.30
CA HIS A 117 -11.10 -13.05 -7.68
C HIS A 117 -11.18 -12.94 -6.15
N CYS A 118 -12.39 -12.66 -5.68
CA CYS A 118 -12.76 -12.57 -4.28
C CYS A 118 -13.75 -13.66 -3.86
N GLU A 119 -13.84 -13.92 -2.56
CA GLU A 119 -14.88 -14.77 -1.95
C GLU A 119 -15.44 -14.09 -0.70
N CYS A 120 -16.72 -13.74 -0.74
CA CYS A 120 -17.40 -13.12 0.39
C CYS A 120 -17.65 -14.15 1.51
N ASN A 121 -17.43 -13.77 2.76
CA ASN A 121 -17.73 -14.63 3.92
C ASN A 121 -19.17 -14.41 4.41
N ALA A 122 -19.61 -15.18 5.41
CA ALA A 122 -20.91 -14.96 6.07
C ALA A 122 -21.04 -13.52 6.58
N ASP A 123 -22.25 -12.95 6.51
CA ASP A 123 -22.63 -11.64 7.07
C ASP A 123 -21.64 -10.50 6.76
N TRP A 124 -21.01 -10.55 5.58
CA TRP A 124 -19.96 -9.61 5.20
C TRP A 124 -20.51 -8.23 4.82
N LEU A 125 -21.76 -8.14 4.38
CA LEU A 125 -22.27 -6.95 3.69
C LEU A 125 -22.94 -5.97 4.65
N GLU A 126 -23.76 -6.48 5.57
CA GLU A 126 -24.53 -5.72 6.55
C GLU A 126 -23.66 -4.80 7.41
N PRO A 127 -22.49 -5.25 7.95
CA PRO A 127 -21.59 -4.37 8.71
C PRO A 127 -21.06 -3.20 7.89
N LEU A 128 -20.88 -3.38 6.57
CA LEU A 128 -20.39 -2.32 5.68
C LEU A 128 -21.51 -1.32 5.37
N LEU A 129 -22.71 -1.82 5.03
CA LEU A 129 -23.86 -0.98 4.70
C LEU A 129 -24.34 -0.17 5.90
N GLU A 130 -24.32 -0.74 7.11
CA GLU A 130 -24.71 -0.03 8.32
C GLU A 130 -23.84 1.23 8.54
N ARG A 131 -22.52 1.11 8.38
CA ARG A 131 -21.59 2.22 8.55
C ARG A 131 -21.78 3.33 7.52
N VAL A 132 -21.96 2.98 6.25
CA VAL A 132 -22.24 3.96 5.17
C VAL A 132 -23.61 4.60 5.33
N THR A 133 -24.56 3.92 5.96
CA THR A 133 -25.90 4.47 6.26
C THR A 133 -25.84 5.46 7.42
N GLU A 134 -25.03 5.19 8.43
CA GLU A 134 -24.84 6.07 9.59
C GLU A 134 -24.17 7.39 9.21
N ASP A 135 -23.18 7.35 8.32
CA ASP A 135 -22.56 8.54 7.75
C ASP A 135 -22.15 8.30 6.29
N PRO A 136 -22.85 8.91 5.32
CA PRO A 136 -22.59 8.75 3.89
C PRO A 136 -21.20 9.23 3.43
N SER A 137 -20.47 9.96 4.27
CA SER A 137 -19.10 10.42 3.98
C SER A 137 -18.01 9.41 4.33
N ILE A 138 -18.38 8.30 4.99
CA ILE A 138 -17.48 7.21 5.33
C ILE A 138 -17.37 6.24 4.15
N VAL A 139 -16.14 5.88 3.80
CA VAL A 139 -15.83 4.79 2.88
C VAL A 139 -15.31 3.62 3.68
N VAL A 140 -15.91 2.45 3.51
CA VAL A 140 -15.60 1.28 4.35
C VAL A 140 -15.05 0.13 3.51
N CYS A 141 -14.14 -0.64 4.09
CA CYS A 141 -13.62 -1.87 3.48
C CYS A 141 -13.69 -3.05 4.48
N PRO A 142 -13.80 -4.29 3.97
CA PRO A 142 -13.71 -5.48 4.81
C PRO A 142 -12.27 -5.69 5.30
N VAL A 143 -12.10 -6.54 6.31
CA VAL A 143 -10.83 -7.24 6.49
C VAL A 143 -10.65 -8.19 5.31
N ILE A 144 -9.54 -8.03 4.60
CA ILE A 144 -9.25 -8.80 3.40
C ILE A 144 -8.47 -10.06 3.82
N ASP A 145 -9.15 -11.19 3.80
CA ASP A 145 -8.53 -12.49 4.05
C ASP A 145 -7.75 -12.96 2.81
N VAL A 146 -6.84 -13.91 3.00
CA VAL A 146 -5.96 -14.40 1.93
C VAL A 146 -6.54 -15.67 1.33
N ILE A 147 -6.80 -15.68 0.02
CA ILE A 147 -7.00 -16.91 -0.74
C ILE A 147 -5.64 -17.25 -1.38
N SER A 148 -5.04 -18.35 -0.96
CA SER A 148 -3.73 -18.78 -1.46
C SER A 148 -3.77 -18.98 -2.98
N MET A 149 -2.85 -18.35 -3.70
CA MET A 149 -2.75 -18.51 -5.15
C MET A 149 -2.31 -19.92 -5.57
N ASP A 150 -1.66 -20.68 -4.68
CA ASP A 150 -1.08 -21.99 -4.99
C ASP A 150 -2.08 -23.13 -4.76
N ASN A 151 -2.93 -23.03 -3.72
CA ASN A 151 -3.82 -24.11 -3.31
C ASN A 151 -5.26 -23.67 -3.01
N PHE A 152 -5.59 -22.39 -3.20
CA PHE A 152 -6.92 -21.80 -2.98
C PHE A 152 -7.47 -21.97 -1.55
N GLN A 153 -6.62 -22.27 -0.57
CA GLN A 153 -7.04 -22.23 0.83
C GLN A 153 -7.39 -20.81 1.24
N TYR A 154 -8.54 -20.67 1.89
CA TYR A 154 -8.99 -19.42 2.52
C TYR A 154 -8.35 -19.31 3.91
N ILE A 155 -7.52 -18.29 4.10
CA ILE A 155 -6.71 -18.06 5.29
C ILE A 155 -7.09 -16.70 5.87
N GLY A 156 -7.59 -16.69 7.11
CA GLY A 156 -7.98 -15.46 7.79
C GLY A 156 -6.80 -14.52 8.01
N ALA A 157 -6.98 -13.24 7.66
CA ALA A 157 -6.02 -12.20 7.96
C ALA A 157 -6.18 -11.69 9.41
N SER A 158 -5.12 -11.06 9.92
CA SER A 158 -5.19 -10.37 11.21
C SER A 158 -6.16 -9.19 11.14
N ALA A 159 -7.04 -9.06 12.14
CA ALA A 159 -7.92 -7.90 12.30
C ALA A 159 -7.21 -6.67 12.90
N ASP A 160 -5.92 -6.79 13.22
CA ASP A 160 -5.11 -5.72 13.80
C ASP A 160 -4.20 -5.06 12.76
N LEU A 161 -4.56 -5.15 11.48
CA LEU A 161 -3.86 -4.50 10.38
C LEU A 161 -4.69 -3.31 9.88
N ARG A 162 -3.99 -2.23 9.54
CA ARG A 162 -4.53 -1.11 8.76
C ARG A 162 -3.66 -0.85 7.53
N GLY A 163 -4.21 -0.14 6.56
CA GLY A 163 -3.48 0.22 5.33
C GLY A 163 -2.63 1.45 5.55
N GLY A 164 -1.40 1.40 5.05
CA GLY A 164 -0.43 2.48 5.07
C GLY A 164 0.36 2.54 3.77
N PHE A 165 1.36 3.41 3.74
CA PHE A 165 2.27 3.57 2.61
C PHE A 165 3.60 4.14 3.10
N ASP A 166 4.67 3.93 2.33
CA ASP A 166 5.94 4.63 2.50
C ASP A 166 6.10 5.72 1.43
N TRP A 167 7.20 6.49 1.48
CA TRP A 167 7.41 7.58 0.53
C TRP A 167 7.61 7.13 -0.92
N SER A 168 7.79 5.84 -1.21
CA SER A 168 7.69 5.34 -2.60
C SER A 168 6.25 5.27 -3.12
N LEU A 169 5.27 5.56 -2.25
CA LEU A 169 3.82 5.52 -2.50
C LEU A 169 3.33 4.13 -2.92
N VAL A 170 3.95 3.09 -2.36
CA VAL A 170 3.47 1.71 -2.46
C VAL A 170 2.63 1.39 -1.22
N PHE A 171 1.46 0.77 -1.44
CA PHE A 171 0.60 0.32 -0.36
C PHE A 171 1.28 -0.77 0.47
N LYS A 172 1.14 -0.69 1.78
CA LYS A 172 1.59 -1.73 2.72
C LYS A 172 0.57 -1.93 3.84
N TRP A 173 0.61 -3.11 4.46
CA TRP A 173 -0.12 -3.40 5.68
C TRP A 173 0.74 -3.06 6.90
N GLU A 174 0.17 -2.36 7.86
CA GLU A 174 0.82 -2.01 9.12
C GLU A 174 0.01 -2.54 10.29
N TYR A 175 0.70 -3.02 11.32
CA TYR A 175 0.05 -3.34 12.58
C TYR A 175 -0.43 -2.07 13.28
N LEU A 176 -1.61 -2.16 13.87
CA LEU A 176 -2.10 -1.16 14.80
C LEU A 176 -1.11 -0.97 15.96
N SER A 177 -1.03 0.28 16.45
CA SER A 177 -0.23 0.62 17.62
C SER A 177 -0.63 -0.24 18.83
N GLN A 178 0.26 -0.37 19.80
CA GLN A 178 -0.04 -1.12 21.02
C GLN A 178 -1.27 -0.55 21.74
N SER A 179 -1.40 0.78 21.80
CA SER A 179 -2.55 1.46 22.39
C SER A 179 -3.87 1.14 21.67
N GLU A 180 -3.88 1.16 20.34
CA GLU A 180 -5.07 0.82 19.55
C GLU A 180 -5.47 -0.64 19.76
N ARG A 181 -4.50 -1.57 19.74
CA ARG A 181 -4.76 -3.00 20.01
C ARG A 181 -5.33 -3.22 21.42
N GLN A 182 -4.77 -2.55 22.43
CA GLN A 182 -5.26 -2.65 23.81
C GLN A 182 -6.68 -2.07 23.96
N ALA A 183 -6.99 -0.95 23.31
CA ALA A 183 -8.34 -0.40 23.30
C ALA A 183 -9.36 -1.37 22.68
N ARG A 184 -8.96 -2.05 21.61
CA ARG A 184 -9.79 -3.02 20.87
C ARG A 184 -10.00 -4.34 21.59
N LEU A 185 -9.21 -4.69 22.61
CA LEU A 185 -9.47 -5.88 23.43
C LEU A 185 -10.84 -5.85 24.10
N LYS A 186 -11.38 -4.65 24.36
CA LYS A 186 -12.72 -4.47 24.95
C LYS A 186 -13.83 -4.75 23.94
N ASP A 187 -13.63 -4.36 22.69
CA ASP A 187 -14.57 -4.57 21.60
C ASP A 187 -13.83 -4.68 20.26
N PRO A 188 -13.51 -5.91 19.81
CA PRO A 188 -12.80 -6.14 18.57
C PRO A 188 -13.68 -5.90 17.33
N THR A 189 -14.99 -5.63 17.51
CA THR A 189 -15.93 -5.36 16.42
C THR A 189 -15.90 -3.91 15.94
N GLN A 190 -15.25 -3.01 16.69
CA GLN A 190 -15.18 -1.59 16.34
C GLN A 190 -14.46 -1.37 15.02
N ALA A 191 -14.96 -0.40 14.25
CA ALA A 191 -14.33 0.05 13.02
C ALA A 191 -12.91 0.58 13.28
N ILE A 192 -12.00 0.33 12.35
CA ILE A 192 -10.61 0.77 12.41
C ILE A 192 -10.43 1.88 11.39
N ARG A 193 -10.10 3.09 11.83
CA ARG A 193 -9.74 4.17 10.89
C ARG A 193 -8.43 3.80 10.20
N THR A 194 -8.39 3.91 8.88
CA THR A 194 -7.22 3.54 8.08
C THR A 194 -6.72 4.74 7.25
N PRO A 195 -5.41 5.06 7.28
CA PRO A 195 -4.85 6.10 6.42
C PRO A 195 -5.12 5.85 4.93
N MET A 196 -5.14 4.58 4.54
CA MET A 196 -5.24 4.15 3.17
C MET A 196 -6.01 2.85 3.05
N ILE A 197 -6.74 2.67 1.95
CA ILE A 197 -7.32 1.39 1.56
C ILE A 197 -6.47 0.70 0.50
N ALA A 198 -6.54 -0.63 0.41
CA ALA A 198 -5.90 -1.38 -0.67
C ALA A 198 -6.50 -1.02 -2.05
N GLY A 199 -7.77 -0.57 -2.08
CA GLY A 199 -8.47 -0.08 -3.28
C GLY A 199 -9.29 -1.13 -4.01
N GLY A 200 -8.99 -2.42 -3.85
CA GLY A 200 -9.72 -3.52 -4.51
C GLY A 200 -11.18 -3.68 -4.03
N LEU A 201 -11.39 -3.57 -2.71
CA LEU A 201 -12.66 -3.90 -2.06
C LEU A 201 -13.10 -2.76 -1.15
N PHE A 202 -14.22 -2.10 -1.45
CA PHE A 202 -14.79 -1.06 -0.59
C PHE A 202 -16.27 -0.77 -0.92
N VAL A 203 -16.96 -0.14 0.03
CA VAL A 203 -18.35 0.30 -0.08
C VAL A 203 -18.42 1.81 0.16
N ILE A 204 -19.19 2.50 -0.66
CA ILE A 204 -19.34 3.96 -0.62
C ILE A 204 -20.76 4.37 -1.04
N ASN A 205 -21.28 5.45 -0.45
CA ASN A 205 -22.51 6.06 -0.92
C ASN A 205 -22.33 6.61 -2.36
N LYS A 206 -23.27 6.31 -3.26
CA LYS A 206 -23.17 6.69 -4.69
C LYS A 206 -23.08 8.20 -4.88
N THR A 207 -23.97 8.96 -4.25
CA THR A 207 -24.00 10.42 -4.31
C THR A 207 -22.70 11.02 -3.77
N TYR A 208 -22.14 10.42 -2.71
CA TYR A 208 -20.85 10.84 -2.18
C TYR A 208 -19.68 10.53 -3.13
N PHE A 209 -19.67 9.36 -3.76
CA PHE A 209 -18.69 9.00 -4.81
C PHE A 209 -18.73 10.00 -5.98
N GLU A 210 -19.93 10.38 -6.43
CA GLU A 210 -20.13 11.40 -7.47
C GLU A 210 -19.69 12.79 -7.02
N LYS A 211 -20.07 13.22 -5.80
CA LYS A 211 -19.66 14.50 -5.20
C LYS A 211 -18.15 14.61 -5.11
N LEU A 212 -17.48 13.54 -4.70
CA LEU A 212 -16.02 13.48 -4.64
C LEU A 212 -15.37 13.41 -6.03
N GLY A 213 -16.13 13.39 -7.13
CA GLY A 213 -15.57 13.39 -8.48
C GLY A 213 -15.11 12.02 -8.97
N LYS A 214 -15.74 10.93 -8.48
CA LYS A 214 -15.54 9.54 -8.91
C LYS A 214 -14.08 9.10 -8.82
N TYR A 215 -13.50 8.49 -9.86
CA TYR A 215 -12.06 8.30 -10.03
C TYR A 215 -11.50 9.29 -11.05
N ASP A 216 -10.20 9.55 -11.00
CA ASP A 216 -9.48 10.23 -12.06
C ASP A 216 -9.41 9.34 -13.33
N THR A 217 -10.24 9.67 -14.32
CA THR A 217 -10.38 8.89 -15.56
C THR A 217 -9.18 8.97 -16.49
N GLN A 218 -8.21 9.85 -16.21
CA GLN A 218 -6.95 9.95 -16.95
C GLN A 218 -5.84 9.05 -16.38
N MET A 219 -6.12 8.30 -15.30
CA MET A 219 -5.27 7.20 -14.85
C MET A 219 -5.46 5.97 -15.73
N ASP A 220 -4.37 5.23 -15.95
CA ASP A 220 -4.33 4.13 -16.92
C ASP A 220 -4.18 2.77 -16.26
N VAL A 221 -4.91 1.78 -16.79
CA VAL A 221 -4.82 0.34 -16.48
C VAL A 221 -4.99 -0.01 -15.00
N TRP A 222 -3.97 0.19 -14.17
CA TRP A 222 -3.94 -0.23 -12.78
C TRP A 222 -2.90 0.55 -11.96
N GLY A 223 -3.21 0.78 -10.68
CA GLY A 223 -2.29 1.27 -9.67
C GLY A 223 -2.39 2.78 -9.45
N GLY A 224 -2.20 3.22 -8.20
CA GLY A 224 -2.23 4.62 -7.79
C GLY A 224 -3.63 5.18 -7.54
N GLU A 225 -4.69 4.51 -7.97
CA GLU A 225 -6.07 4.95 -7.73
C GLU A 225 -6.47 4.83 -6.25
N ASN A 226 -5.92 3.81 -5.57
CA ASN A 226 -6.10 3.60 -4.14
C ASN A 226 -5.44 4.72 -3.31
N LEU A 227 -4.29 5.25 -3.75
CA LEU A 227 -3.67 6.43 -3.16
C LEU A 227 -4.58 7.65 -3.30
N GLU A 228 -4.98 7.92 -4.55
CA GLU A 228 -5.72 9.12 -4.93
C GLU A 228 -7.05 9.23 -4.19
N ILE A 229 -7.86 8.16 -4.21
CA ILE A 229 -9.14 8.15 -3.51
C ILE A 229 -8.96 8.22 -1.99
N SER A 230 -7.93 7.56 -1.43
CA SER A 230 -7.68 7.63 0.02
C SER A 230 -7.36 9.04 0.46
N PHE A 231 -6.43 9.71 -0.24
CA PHE A 231 -6.04 11.08 0.04
C PHE A 231 -7.22 12.04 -0.12
N ARG A 232 -7.98 11.90 -1.20
CA ARG A 232 -9.13 12.74 -1.49
C ARG A 232 -10.23 12.60 -0.45
N VAL A 233 -10.63 11.38 -0.10
CA VAL A 233 -11.69 11.16 0.91
C VAL A 233 -11.31 11.84 2.23
N TRP A 234 -10.10 11.61 2.72
CA TRP A 234 -9.62 12.18 3.98
C TRP A 234 -9.51 13.71 3.94
N GLN A 235 -8.85 14.25 2.92
CA GLN A 235 -8.62 15.70 2.81
C GLN A 235 -9.92 16.47 2.56
N CYS A 236 -10.90 15.86 1.90
CA CYS A 236 -12.17 16.51 1.53
C CYS A 236 -13.32 16.22 2.51
N GLY A 237 -13.01 15.74 3.71
CA GLY A 237 -13.94 15.72 4.86
C GLY A 237 -14.63 14.40 5.18
N GLY A 238 -14.31 13.32 4.47
CA GLY A 238 -14.76 11.96 4.83
C GLY A 238 -13.75 11.19 5.67
N SER A 239 -13.98 9.89 5.80
CA SER A 239 -13.07 8.96 6.46
C SER A 239 -13.00 7.60 5.75
N LEU A 240 -11.93 6.85 6.02
CA LEU A 240 -11.77 5.48 5.59
C LEU A 240 -11.77 4.56 6.82
N GLU A 241 -12.54 3.48 6.77
CA GLU A 241 -12.65 2.52 7.86
C GLU A 241 -12.53 1.06 7.38
N ILE A 242 -11.77 0.24 8.11
CA ILE A 242 -11.80 -1.22 7.99
C ILE A 242 -12.81 -1.76 9.01
N ILE A 243 -13.74 -2.61 8.57
CA ILE A 243 -14.80 -3.16 9.42
C ILE A 243 -14.46 -4.61 9.79
N PRO A 244 -14.03 -4.91 11.04
CA PRO A 244 -13.51 -6.23 11.40
C PRO A 244 -14.48 -7.40 11.26
N CYS A 245 -15.78 -7.12 11.39
CA CYS A 245 -16.84 -8.12 11.22
C CYS A 245 -17.20 -8.37 9.76
N SER A 246 -16.70 -7.56 8.82
CA SER A 246 -16.83 -7.84 7.40
C SER A 246 -15.54 -8.50 6.89
N ARG A 247 -15.68 -9.67 6.27
CA ARG A 247 -14.56 -10.51 5.82
C ARG A 247 -14.77 -10.92 4.38
N VAL A 248 -13.78 -10.64 3.54
CA VAL A 248 -13.78 -11.05 2.13
C VAL A 248 -12.39 -11.57 1.78
N GLY A 249 -12.32 -12.79 1.26
CA GLY A 249 -11.08 -13.38 0.77
C GLY A 249 -10.69 -12.79 -0.58
N HIS A 250 -9.39 -12.60 -0.81
CA HIS A 250 -8.82 -12.13 -2.07
C HIS A 250 -7.65 -13.01 -2.50
N VAL A 251 -7.57 -13.34 -3.80
CA VAL A 251 -6.41 -14.05 -4.37
C VAL A 251 -5.25 -13.07 -4.58
N PHE A 252 -4.35 -12.99 -3.61
CA PHE A 252 -3.13 -12.18 -3.73
C PHE A 252 -2.12 -12.82 -4.69
N ARG A 253 -1.71 -12.07 -5.71
CA ARG A 253 -0.81 -12.54 -6.78
C ARG A 253 0.58 -11.94 -6.63
N LYS A 254 1.62 -12.71 -6.94
CA LYS A 254 3.03 -12.23 -6.95
C LYS A 254 3.37 -11.37 -8.18
N ARG A 255 2.61 -11.51 -9.28
CA ARG A 255 2.79 -10.80 -10.56
C ARG A 255 1.45 -10.54 -11.22
N HIS A 256 1.35 -9.44 -11.98
CA HIS A 256 0.18 -9.15 -12.81
C HIS A 256 0.16 -10.05 -14.05
N PRO A 257 -0.95 -10.73 -14.37
CA PRO A 257 -1.05 -11.61 -15.54
C PRO A 257 -1.41 -10.88 -16.84
N TYR A 258 -1.65 -9.56 -16.78
CA TYR A 258 -2.10 -8.76 -17.92
C TYR A 258 -1.03 -7.76 -18.39
N SER A 259 -1.15 -7.34 -19.64
CA SER A 259 -0.20 -6.43 -20.29
C SER A 259 -0.30 -4.99 -19.76
N PHE A 260 0.77 -4.21 -19.88
CA PHE A 260 0.78 -2.78 -19.59
C PHE A 260 1.35 -2.04 -20.81
N PRO A 261 0.55 -1.25 -21.53
CA PRO A 261 1.07 -0.40 -22.61
C PRO A 261 2.13 0.54 -22.03
N GLY A 262 3.37 0.43 -22.50
CA GLY A 262 4.51 1.23 -21.99
C GLY A 262 5.19 0.70 -20.72
N GLY A 263 4.79 -0.49 -20.22
CA GLY A 263 5.39 -1.15 -19.06
C GLY A 263 4.74 -0.79 -17.71
N SER A 264 4.63 -1.77 -16.82
CA SER A 264 3.91 -1.63 -15.53
C SER A 264 4.50 -0.54 -14.64
N GLY A 265 5.83 -0.40 -14.59
CA GLY A 265 6.50 0.64 -13.81
C GLY A 265 6.16 2.06 -14.28
N ASN A 266 6.09 2.30 -15.60
CA ASN A 266 5.77 3.61 -16.16
C ASN A 266 4.30 3.98 -15.94
N VAL A 267 3.39 3.01 -16.13
CA VAL A 267 1.95 3.21 -15.88
C VAL A 267 1.71 3.50 -14.39
N PHE A 268 2.32 2.71 -13.51
CA PHE A 268 2.24 2.93 -12.07
C PHE A 268 2.79 4.31 -11.68
N ALA A 269 4.00 4.65 -12.13
CA ALA A 269 4.58 5.97 -11.87
C ALA A 269 3.72 7.11 -12.40
N ARG A 270 3.16 6.98 -13.62
CA ARG A 270 2.23 7.97 -14.19
C ARG A 270 1.03 8.20 -13.27
N ASN A 271 0.33 7.14 -12.86
CA ASN A 271 -0.86 7.28 -12.00
C ASN A 271 -0.51 7.82 -10.62
N THR A 272 0.56 7.30 -10.01
CA THR A 272 1.05 7.76 -8.71
C THR A 272 1.46 9.23 -8.75
N ARG A 273 2.06 9.72 -9.83
CA ARG A 273 2.32 11.15 -10.04
C ARG A 273 1.06 11.98 -10.09
N ARG A 274 0.02 11.51 -10.81
CA ARG A 274 -1.27 12.24 -10.85
C ARG A 274 -1.85 12.41 -9.44
N ALA A 275 -1.76 11.36 -8.61
CA ALA A 275 -2.15 11.45 -7.21
C ALA A 275 -1.27 12.43 -6.42
N ALA A 276 0.06 12.31 -6.52
CA ALA A 276 1.02 13.12 -5.78
C ALA A 276 0.92 14.62 -6.13
N GLU A 277 0.87 14.94 -7.42
CA GLU A 277 0.81 16.33 -7.91
C GLU A 277 -0.47 17.07 -7.49
N VAL A 278 -1.58 16.35 -7.34
CA VAL A 278 -2.87 16.94 -6.91
C VAL A 278 -2.97 17.00 -5.39
N TRP A 279 -2.60 15.92 -4.69
CA TRP A 279 -3.00 15.70 -3.31
C TRP A 279 -1.90 15.89 -2.26
N MET A 280 -0.62 15.89 -2.64
CA MET A 280 0.49 15.87 -1.67
C MET A 280 1.15 17.24 -1.43
N ASP A 281 0.71 18.30 -2.09
CA ASP A 281 1.31 19.63 -1.99
C ASP A 281 2.84 19.55 -2.19
N ASP A 282 3.65 20.15 -1.30
CA ASP A 282 5.13 20.09 -1.40
C ASP A 282 5.72 18.74 -0.95
N TYR A 283 4.95 17.88 -0.26
CA TYR A 283 5.42 16.58 0.21
C TYR A 283 5.64 15.58 -0.93
N LYS A 284 5.15 15.88 -2.14
CA LYS A 284 5.49 15.10 -3.36
C LYS A 284 6.99 15.03 -3.62
N GLN A 285 7.79 15.97 -3.10
CA GLN A 285 9.25 15.92 -3.24
C GLN A 285 9.85 14.70 -2.54
N PHE A 286 9.29 14.25 -1.41
CA PHE A 286 9.74 13.02 -0.76
C PHE A 286 9.47 11.79 -1.62
N TYR A 287 8.33 11.76 -2.32
CA TYR A 287 8.06 10.72 -3.32
C TYR A 287 9.06 10.75 -4.46
N TYR A 288 9.35 11.93 -5.00
CA TYR A 288 10.34 12.04 -6.06
C TYR A 288 11.76 11.70 -5.60
N ASN A 289 12.09 11.90 -4.32
CA ASN A 289 13.38 11.46 -3.78
C ASN A 289 13.43 9.93 -3.65
N ALA A 290 12.36 9.31 -3.16
CA ALA A 290 12.26 7.85 -3.06
C ALA A 290 12.19 7.15 -4.43
N VAL A 291 11.60 7.80 -5.43
CA VAL A 291 11.44 7.28 -6.80
C VAL A 291 11.88 8.31 -7.85
N PRO A 292 13.20 8.56 -8.02
CA PRO A 292 13.71 9.63 -8.89
C PRO A 292 13.26 9.53 -10.35
N LEU A 293 13.14 8.29 -10.87
CA LEU A 293 12.70 8.03 -12.24
C LEU A 293 11.30 8.58 -12.52
N ALA A 294 10.43 8.70 -11.50
CA ALA A 294 9.09 9.23 -11.67
C ALA A 294 9.12 10.68 -12.17
N ARG A 295 10.12 11.51 -11.82
CA ARG A 295 10.20 12.92 -12.27
C ARG A 295 10.09 13.08 -13.79
N ASN A 296 10.58 12.10 -14.54
CA ASN A 296 10.66 12.14 -15.99
C ASN A 296 9.44 11.53 -16.70
N ILE A 297 8.48 10.93 -15.96
CA ILE A 297 7.33 10.24 -16.54
C ILE A 297 6.17 11.20 -16.82
N PRO A 298 5.73 11.42 -18.07
CA PRO A 298 4.62 12.31 -18.37
C PRO A 298 3.30 11.83 -17.74
N TYR A 299 2.68 12.68 -16.92
CA TYR A 299 1.44 12.35 -16.20
C TYR A 299 0.18 13.01 -16.78
N GLY A 300 0.34 13.83 -17.82
CA GLY A 300 -0.77 14.51 -18.51
C GLY A 300 -1.37 15.67 -17.70
N ASN A 301 -2.48 16.22 -18.20
CA ASN A 301 -3.17 17.35 -17.57
C ASN A 301 -3.89 16.91 -16.27
N ILE A 302 -3.80 17.72 -15.21
CA ILE A 302 -4.42 17.49 -13.90
C ILE A 302 -5.34 18.65 -13.45
N GLN A 303 -5.64 19.63 -14.30
CA GLN A 303 -6.41 20.82 -13.93
C GLN A 303 -7.79 20.47 -13.37
N ASP A 304 -8.52 19.56 -14.01
CA ASP A 304 -9.87 19.17 -13.55
C ASP A 304 -9.84 18.56 -12.14
N ARG A 305 -8.72 17.95 -11.74
CA ARG A 305 -8.53 17.41 -10.37
C ARG A 305 -8.10 18.50 -9.39
N MET A 306 -7.26 19.43 -9.82
CA MET A 306 -6.90 20.62 -9.04
C MET A 306 -8.10 21.54 -8.78
N GLU A 307 -8.98 21.71 -9.76
CA GLU A 307 -10.23 22.46 -9.62
C GLU A 307 -11.21 21.75 -8.69
N LEU A 308 -11.35 20.42 -8.82
CA LEU A 308 -12.14 19.63 -7.89
C LEU A 308 -11.65 19.78 -6.44
N LYS A 309 -10.33 19.66 -6.19
CA LYS A 309 -9.72 19.87 -4.87
C LYS A 309 -10.07 21.25 -4.29
N ARG A 310 -10.01 22.30 -5.12
CA ARG A 310 -10.41 23.67 -4.75
C ARG A 310 -11.90 23.78 -4.43
N LYS A 311 -12.76 23.25 -5.30
CA LYS A 311 -14.23 23.30 -5.18
C LYS A 311 -14.74 22.59 -3.92
N LEU A 312 -14.09 21.50 -3.53
CA LEU A 312 -14.43 20.74 -2.32
C LEU A 312 -13.82 21.31 -1.04
N HIS A 313 -13.03 22.40 -1.14
CA HIS A 313 -12.34 23.02 0.00
C HIS A 313 -11.51 22.01 0.81
N CYS A 314 -10.80 21.12 0.12
CA CYS A 314 -10.06 20.07 0.79
C CYS A 314 -8.88 20.63 1.59
N LYS A 315 -8.59 19.98 2.71
CA LYS A 315 -7.49 20.31 3.61
C LYS A 315 -6.13 20.01 2.96
N PRO A 316 -5.05 20.70 3.35
CA PRO A 316 -3.71 20.43 2.83
C PRO A 316 -3.19 19.06 3.28
N PHE A 317 -2.18 18.54 2.57
CA PHE A 317 -1.57 17.24 2.90
C PHE A 317 -0.86 17.25 4.26
N SER A 318 -0.37 18.40 4.72
CA SER A 318 0.16 18.56 6.08
C SER A 318 -0.90 18.25 7.16
N TRP A 319 -2.17 18.56 6.89
CA TRP A 319 -3.28 18.18 7.78
C TRP A 319 -3.49 16.66 7.78
N TYR A 320 -3.42 16.01 6.61
CA TYR A 320 -3.52 14.55 6.47
C TYR A 320 -2.43 13.85 7.29
N LEU A 321 -1.17 14.24 7.11
CA LEU A 321 -0.05 13.66 7.87
C LEU A 321 -0.25 13.87 9.38
N LYS A 322 -0.69 15.06 9.81
CA LYS A 322 -0.85 15.34 11.24
C LYS A 322 -2.04 14.62 11.90
N HIS A 323 -3.16 14.42 11.20
CA HIS A 323 -4.42 13.98 11.82
C HIS A 323 -4.91 12.61 11.37
N VAL A 324 -4.41 12.12 10.23
CA VAL A 324 -4.81 10.85 9.63
C VAL A 324 -3.67 9.85 9.70
N TYR A 325 -2.44 10.27 9.40
CA TYR A 325 -1.29 9.36 9.37
C TYR A 325 -0.03 9.92 10.06
N PRO A 326 -0.10 10.24 11.37
CA PRO A 326 1.03 10.82 12.10
C PRO A 326 2.22 9.88 12.29
N GLU A 327 2.01 8.58 12.10
CA GLU A 327 3.05 7.55 12.21
C GLU A 327 3.92 7.45 10.94
N LEU A 328 3.50 8.05 9.83
CA LEU A 328 4.35 8.17 8.65
C LEU A 328 5.50 9.13 8.95
N ILE A 329 6.68 8.57 9.16
CA ILE A 329 7.90 9.33 9.43
C ILE A 329 8.22 10.17 8.18
N ILE A 330 8.13 11.49 8.33
CA ILE A 330 8.56 12.44 7.29
C ILE A 330 10.09 12.46 7.31
N PRO A 331 10.78 12.22 6.18
CA PRO A 331 12.23 12.29 6.12
C PRO A 331 12.65 13.72 6.49
N THR A 332 13.20 13.89 7.69
CA THR A 332 13.68 15.19 8.13
C THR A 332 15.00 15.48 7.44
N SER A 333 15.21 16.74 7.07
CA SER A 333 16.52 17.29 6.72
C SER A 333 17.54 17.21 7.88
N GLU A 334 17.13 16.73 9.06
CA GLU A 334 17.99 16.53 10.24
C GLU A 334 18.94 15.32 10.09
N GLY A 335 18.74 14.48 9.06
CA GLY A 335 19.68 13.43 8.67
C GLY A 335 20.99 13.93 8.03
N GLY A 336 21.10 15.23 7.75
CA GLY A 336 22.06 15.73 6.77
C GLY A 336 21.58 15.41 5.33
N PRO A 337 22.23 15.96 4.29
CA PRO A 337 21.85 15.67 2.92
C PRO A 337 21.99 14.16 2.65
N GLY A 338 20.92 13.53 2.19
CA GLY A 338 20.96 12.15 1.71
C GLY A 338 21.90 12.04 0.51
N GLY A 339 22.68 10.96 0.48
CA GLY A 339 23.76 10.78 -0.47
C GLY A 339 24.12 9.33 -0.67
N SER A 340 25.28 9.09 -1.27
CA SER A 340 25.86 7.75 -1.41
C SER A 340 27.26 7.73 -0.81
N LEU A 341 27.58 6.66 -0.08
CA LEU A 341 28.92 6.40 0.45
C LEU A 341 29.72 5.65 -0.63
N LYS A 342 30.59 6.38 -1.34
CA LYS A 342 31.34 5.89 -2.49
C LYS A 342 32.75 5.43 -2.12
N GLN A 343 33.18 4.34 -2.75
CA GLN A 343 34.56 3.86 -2.78
C GLN A 343 34.92 3.52 -4.25
N GLY A 344 35.58 4.44 -4.94
CA GLY A 344 35.80 4.35 -6.39
C GLY A 344 34.48 4.36 -7.17
N THR A 345 34.24 3.34 -7.99
CA THR A 345 32.99 3.17 -8.77
C THR A 345 31.91 2.36 -8.03
N ALA A 346 32.17 1.93 -6.80
CA ALA A 346 31.24 1.16 -5.99
C ALA A 346 30.69 2.00 -4.83
N CYS A 347 29.46 1.69 -4.43
CA CYS A 347 28.70 2.37 -3.39
C CYS A 347 28.37 1.38 -2.27
N LEU A 348 28.33 1.87 -1.03
CA LEU A 348 27.76 1.13 0.09
C LEU A 348 26.29 0.85 -0.24
N ASP A 349 25.89 -0.41 -0.14
CA ASP A 349 24.60 -0.89 -0.59
C ASP A 349 23.96 -1.76 0.50
N SER A 350 22.67 -1.55 0.75
CA SER A 350 21.89 -2.37 1.69
C SER A 350 21.69 -3.80 1.18
N MET A 351 21.99 -4.08 -0.09
CA MET A 351 21.75 -5.33 -0.81
C MET A 351 20.27 -5.74 -0.82
N GLY A 352 19.36 -4.81 -0.51
CA GLY A 352 17.94 -5.07 -0.28
C GLY A 352 17.67 -5.83 1.03
N HIS A 353 18.67 -5.98 1.89
CA HIS A 353 18.48 -6.56 3.21
C HIS A 353 17.75 -5.59 4.15
N LEU A 354 17.06 -6.14 5.14
CA LEU A 354 16.27 -5.40 6.13
C LEU A 354 16.98 -5.45 7.50
N LEU A 355 16.22 -5.57 8.59
CA LEU A 355 16.75 -5.66 9.95
C LEU A 355 17.75 -6.83 10.12
N ASP A 356 18.85 -6.56 10.81
CA ASP A 356 19.97 -7.47 11.07
C ASP A 356 20.68 -8.01 9.82
N GLY A 357 20.38 -7.43 8.65
CA GLY A 357 21.09 -7.71 7.40
C GLY A 357 22.48 -7.07 7.38
N ASN A 358 23.44 -7.74 6.75
CA ASN A 358 24.74 -7.14 6.47
C ASN A 358 24.66 -6.19 5.25
N VAL A 359 25.62 -5.27 5.18
CA VAL A 359 25.77 -4.34 4.05
C VAL A 359 26.91 -4.77 3.12
N GLY A 360 26.82 -4.38 1.86
CA GLY A 360 27.77 -4.75 0.80
C GLY A 360 28.29 -3.56 0.01
N LEU A 361 29.11 -3.87 -0.99
CA LEU A 361 29.45 -2.95 -2.08
C LEU A 361 28.75 -3.40 -3.35
N TYR A 362 28.19 -2.44 -4.08
CA TYR A 362 27.60 -2.66 -5.40
C TYR A 362 28.02 -1.51 -6.34
N PRO A 363 28.08 -1.72 -7.67
CA PRO A 363 28.33 -0.61 -8.60
C PRO A 363 27.40 0.57 -8.33
N CYS A 364 27.96 1.77 -8.23
CA CYS A 364 27.17 2.99 -8.01
C CYS A 364 26.21 3.20 -9.19
N HIS A 365 24.91 3.31 -8.88
CA HIS A 365 23.88 3.54 -9.90
C HIS A 365 23.22 4.92 -9.81
N ASP A 366 23.55 5.72 -8.78
CA ASP A 366 23.12 7.12 -8.61
C ASP A 366 21.58 7.34 -8.68
N THR A 367 20.80 6.32 -8.30
CA THR A 367 19.31 6.39 -8.26
C THR A 367 18.74 6.37 -6.83
N GLY A 368 19.57 6.53 -5.79
CA GLY A 368 19.15 6.41 -4.40
C GLY A 368 18.80 4.96 -4.02
N GLY A 369 17.68 4.75 -3.33
CA GLY A 369 17.22 3.41 -2.93
C GLY A 369 18.22 2.73 -1.99
N ASN A 370 18.63 1.50 -2.31
CA ASN A 370 19.58 0.73 -1.48
C ASN A 370 20.95 1.39 -1.29
N GLN A 371 21.31 2.38 -2.11
CA GLN A 371 22.56 3.14 -2.04
C GLN A 371 22.39 4.53 -1.42
N GLU A 372 21.21 4.82 -0.86
CA GLU A 372 20.93 6.06 -0.17
C GLU A 372 21.28 5.94 1.32
N TRP A 373 22.27 6.73 1.73
CA TRP A 373 22.76 6.81 3.09
C TRP A 373 22.84 8.27 3.54
N SER A 374 22.62 8.51 4.82
CA SER A 374 22.78 9.84 5.42
C SER A 374 23.63 9.75 6.68
N MET A 375 24.52 10.71 6.91
CA MET A 375 25.31 10.78 8.14
C MET A 375 24.82 11.94 9.02
N THR A 376 24.29 11.61 10.19
CA THR A 376 23.78 12.61 11.14
C THR A 376 24.91 13.31 11.89
N LYS A 377 24.63 14.50 12.44
CA LYS A 377 25.58 15.24 13.29
C LYS A 377 25.99 14.44 14.53
N ASP A 378 25.10 13.59 15.04
CA ASP A 378 25.36 12.72 16.18
C ASP A 378 26.10 11.43 15.80
N GLY A 379 26.63 11.35 14.58
CA GLY A 379 27.49 10.25 14.13
C GLY A 379 26.76 8.98 13.69
N LEU A 380 25.46 9.04 13.41
CA LEU A 380 24.73 7.88 12.88
C LEU A 380 24.86 7.82 11.37
N ILE A 381 25.15 6.64 10.81
CA ILE A 381 25.08 6.38 9.37
C ILE A 381 23.78 5.62 9.12
N LYS A 382 22.82 6.30 8.49
CA LYS A 382 21.44 5.82 8.36
C LYS A 382 21.11 5.40 6.93
N HIS A 383 20.30 4.35 6.83
CA HIS A 383 19.52 3.97 5.66
C HIS A 383 18.07 3.80 6.13
N HIS A 384 17.22 4.78 5.80
CA HIS A 384 15.88 4.93 6.40
C HIS A 384 15.92 4.94 7.95
N ASP A 385 15.20 4.00 8.59
CA ASP A 385 15.14 3.85 10.05
C ASP A 385 16.22 2.91 10.61
N LEU A 386 17.09 2.39 9.74
CA LEU A 386 18.19 1.51 10.12
C LEU A 386 19.51 2.27 10.15
N CYS A 387 20.34 1.93 11.13
CA CYS A 387 21.66 2.49 11.35
C CYS A 387 22.72 1.41 11.15
N LEU A 388 23.81 1.78 10.50
CA LEU A 388 24.98 0.93 10.39
C LEU A 388 25.55 0.69 11.80
N THR A 389 25.53 -0.56 12.24
CA THR A 389 25.77 -0.92 13.63
C THR A 389 26.92 -1.92 13.72
N LEU A 390 27.76 -1.74 14.74
CA LEU A 390 28.83 -2.66 15.10
C LEU A 390 28.32 -3.63 16.21
N PRO A 391 27.83 -4.83 15.88
CA PRO A 391 27.15 -5.69 16.87
C PRO A 391 28.10 -6.20 17.96
N VAL A 392 29.39 -6.35 17.65
CA VAL A 392 30.43 -6.78 18.57
C VAL A 392 31.59 -5.80 18.49
N TYR A 393 32.06 -5.28 19.63
CA TYR A 393 33.19 -4.36 19.72
C TYR A 393 34.54 -5.06 19.48
N ALA A 394 34.74 -5.61 18.28
CA ALA A 394 35.94 -6.33 17.90
C ALA A 394 36.31 -6.05 16.44
N LYS A 395 37.60 -6.23 16.14
CA LYS A 395 38.11 -6.25 14.76
C LYS A 395 37.58 -7.48 14.03
N GLY A 396 37.23 -7.34 12.76
CA GLY A 396 36.77 -8.41 11.88
C GLY A 396 35.28 -8.69 11.96
N THR A 397 34.54 -7.89 12.75
CA THR A 397 33.09 -8.00 12.89
C THR A 397 32.40 -7.41 11.66
N SER A 398 31.46 -8.15 11.07
CA SER A 398 30.59 -7.66 10.00
C SER A 398 29.63 -6.59 10.52
N LEU A 399 29.44 -5.54 9.74
CA LEU A 399 28.50 -4.47 10.06
C LEU A 399 27.08 -4.86 9.64
N LEU A 400 26.11 -4.54 10.48
CA LEU A 400 24.70 -4.87 10.28
C LEU A 400 23.85 -3.60 10.26
N MET A 401 22.68 -3.68 9.64
CA MET A 401 21.65 -2.65 9.71
C MET A 401 20.68 -2.98 10.86
N GLN A 402 20.71 -2.18 11.92
CA GLN A 402 19.81 -2.34 13.08
C GLN A 402 18.97 -1.08 13.27
N ILE A 403 17.86 -1.16 14.01
CA ILE A 403 17.01 0.00 14.29
C ILE A 403 17.87 1.11 14.91
N CYS A 404 17.77 2.33 14.38
CA CYS A 404 18.45 3.47 14.94
C CYS A 404 17.94 3.76 16.36
N ASP A 405 18.76 3.46 17.37
CA ASP A 405 18.46 3.70 18.79
C ASP A 405 19.43 4.73 19.41
N GLY A 406 20.43 5.19 18.63
CA GLY A 406 21.40 6.17 19.07
C GLY A 406 22.46 5.62 20.02
N SER A 407 22.53 4.30 20.20
CA SER A 407 23.50 3.63 21.06
C SER A 407 24.94 3.77 20.55
N GLU A 408 25.90 3.57 21.46
CA GLU A 408 27.33 3.80 21.21
C GLU A 408 27.92 2.92 20.08
N ASN A 409 27.32 1.76 19.80
CA ASN A 409 27.75 0.87 18.71
C ASN A 409 27.22 1.30 17.33
N GLN A 410 26.41 2.36 17.26
CA GLN A 410 25.95 2.98 16.01
C GLN A 410 26.68 4.29 15.69
N LYS A 411 27.66 4.67 16.53
CA LYS A 411 28.33 5.97 16.45
C LYS A 411 29.61 5.88 15.63
N TRP A 412 29.64 6.63 14.54
CA TRP A 412 30.74 6.73 13.59
C TRP A 412 31.20 8.19 13.45
N ARG A 413 32.47 8.37 13.12
CA ARG A 413 33.11 9.67 12.86
C ARG A 413 33.80 9.61 11.52
N HIS A 414 33.41 10.51 10.62
CA HIS A 414 34.14 10.73 9.38
C HIS A 414 35.38 11.57 9.68
N LEU A 415 36.55 11.07 9.29
CA LEU A 415 37.83 11.70 9.52
C LEU A 415 38.37 12.26 8.18
N GLU A 416 39.28 13.23 8.28
CA GLU A 416 40.04 13.70 7.13
C GLU A 416 40.75 12.52 6.43
N GLY A 417 40.74 12.51 5.10
CA GLY A 417 41.26 11.40 4.30
C GLY A 417 40.25 10.29 3.99
N GLY A 418 38.99 10.43 4.40
CA GLY A 418 37.89 9.54 3.98
C GLY A 418 37.67 8.33 4.90
N LEU A 419 38.42 8.22 6.00
CA LEU A 419 38.21 7.14 6.97
C LEU A 419 36.92 7.37 7.76
N ILE A 420 36.11 6.32 7.92
CA ILE A 420 34.96 6.32 8.83
C ILE A 420 35.29 5.45 10.03
N ARG A 421 35.58 6.08 11.17
CA ARG A 421 36.02 5.44 12.40
C ARG A 421 34.88 5.29 13.41
N HIS A 422 34.80 4.14 14.07
CA HIS A 422 33.87 3.95 15.18
C HIS A 422 34.21 4.87 16.37
N ALA A 423 33.20 5.46 17.01
CA ALA A 423 33.40 6.49 18.04
C ALA A 423 34.09 5.94 19.31
N ARG A 424 33.74 4.72 19.73
CA ARG A 424 34.24 4.07 20.96
C ARG A 424 35.57 3.33 20.84
N ILE A 425 35.80 2.57 19.76
CA ILE A 425 36.99 1.71 19.59
C ILE A 425 37.73 2.06 18.30
N PRO A 426 39.06 1.81 18.20
CA PRO A 426 39.89 2.26 17.08
C PRO A 426 39.77 1.36 15.84
N VAL A 427 38.54 1.16 15.37
CA VAL A 427 38.23 0.41 14.13
C VAL A 427 37.54 1.33 13.11
N CYS A 428 37.73 1.03 11.83
CA CYS A 428 37.21 1.76 10.69
C CYS A 428 36.41 0.83 9.78
N ILE A 429 35.45 1.39 9.04
CA ILE A 429 34.67 0.67 8.03
C ILE A 429 35.60 0.23 6.90
N ASP A 430 35.63 -1.06 6.59
CA ASP A 430 36.53 -1.65 5.60
C ASP A 430 35.77 -2.62 4.67
N SER A 431 35.96 -2.45 3.37
CA SER A 431 35.35 -3.27 2.33
C SER A 431 36.24 -4.40 1.80
N ARG A 432 37.44 -4.60 2.38
CA ARG A 432 38.42 -5.61 1.94
C ARG A 432 37.86 -7.01 1.78
N TYR A 433 36.90 -7.39 2.62
CA TYR A 433 36.27 -8.72 2.63
C TYR A 433 34.80 -8.72 2.17
N HIS A 434 34.35 -7.66 1.49
CA HIS A 434 32.93 -7.49 1.15
C HIS A 434 32.33 -8.68 0.40
N ALA A 435 33.08 -9.30 -0.51
CA ALA A 435 32.62 -10.44 -1.30
C ALA A 435 32.33 -11.71 -0.47
N GLN A 436 32.95 -11.87 0.71
CA GLN A 436 32.79 -13.06 1.56
C GLN A 436 31.97 -12.80 2.82
N ARG A 437 32.08 -11.61 3.40
CA ARG A 437 31.56 -11.31 4.75
C ARG A 437 30.71 -10.05 4.82
N GLY A 438 30.50 -9.37 3.69
CA GLY A 438 30.02 -7.99 3.69
C GLY A 438 31.09 -7.03 4.23
N VAL A 439 30.69 -5.78 4.45
CA VAL A 439 31.59 -4.75 5.00
C VAL A 439 31.85 -5.02 6.49
N THR A 440 33.11 -4.89 6.91
CA THR A 440 33.55 -5.21 8.28
C THR A 440 34.16 -4.00 9.00
N ALA A 441 34.27 -4.08 10.33
CA ALA A 441 35.07 -3.17 11.13
C ALA A 441 36.50 -3.70 11.27
N GLU A 442 37.49 -2.99 10.71
CA GLU A 442 38.90 -3.37 10.73
C GLU A 442 39.76 -2.34 11.46
N LYS A 443 41.01 -2.67 11.75
CA LYS A 443 41.97 -1.69 12.29
C LYS A 443 42.10 -0.53 11.29
N CYS A 444 41.96 0.71 11.77
CA CYS A 444 42.09 1.88 10.92
C CYS A 444 43.48 1.96 10.27
N ASP A 445 43.51 2.14 8.95
CA ASP A 445 44.72 2.25 8.13
C ASP A 445 44.50 3.29 7.02
N SER A 446 45.18 4.44 7.12
CA SER A 446 45.06 5.55 6.16
C SER A 446 45.61 5.24 4.77
N ASN A 447 46.40 4.17 4.62
CA ASN A 447 46.93 3.71 3.34
C ASN A 447 46.01 2.70 2.66
N ALA A 448 45.00 2.19 3.36
CA ALA A 448 44.06 1.22 2.79
C ALA A 448 42.99 1.93 1.96
N GLU A 449 43.03 1.75 0.64
CA GLU A 449 41.97 2.23 -0.27
C GLU A 449 40.60 1.63 0.07
N SER A 450 40.56 0.42 0.66
CA SER A 450 39.34 -0.23 1.12
C SER A 450 38.66 0.43 2.33
N GLN A 451 39.29 1.43 2.94
CA GLN A 451 38.75 2.22 4.05
C GLN A 451 38.46 3.67 3.66
N ARG A 452 38.63 4.05 2.39
CA ARG A 452 38.40 5.42 1.92
C ARG A 452 36.97 5.57 1.39
N TRP A 453 36.15 6.27 2.16
CA TRP A 453 34.75 6.51 1.85
C TRP A 453 34.49 8.00 1.61
N HIS A 454 33.83 8.29 0.50
CA HIS A 454 33.42 9.63 0.13
C HIS A 454 31.90 9.74 0.21
N LEU A 455 31.42 10.64 1.05
CA LEU A 455 29.99 10.98 1.09
C LEU A 455 29.67 11.91 -0.08
N TYR A 456 28.84 11.44 -1.00
CA TYR A 456 28.39 12.23 -2.15
C TYR A 456 26.93 12.62 -1.93
N ASN A 457 26.66 13.91 -1.77
CA ASN A 457 25.29 14.40 -1.57
C ASN A 457 24.58 14.52 -2.91
N HIS A 458 23.35 14.03 -3.02
CA HIS A 458 22.52 14.14 -4.23
C HIS A 458 21.92 15.55 -4.44
N SER A 459 22.48 16.58 -3.78
CA SER A 459 22.06 17.97 -3.88
C SER A 459 22.99 18.74 -4.82
N HIS A 460 22.84 18.51 -6.12
CA HIS A 460 23.16 19.48 -7.17
C HIS A 460 22.23 19.31 -8.37
#